data_AF-A0A9X9FRG9-F1
#
_entry.id   AF-A0A9X9FRG9-F1
#
_cell.length_a   1.000
_cell.length_b   1.000
_cell.length_c   1.000
_cell.angle_alpha   90.00
_cell.angle_beta   90.00
_cell.angle_gamma   90.00
#
_symmetry.space_group_name_H-M   'P 1'
#
loop_
_entity.id
_entity.type
_entity.pdbx_description
1 polymer ?
#
loop_
_entity_poly.entity_id
_entity_poly.type
_entity_poly.pdbx_seq_one_letter_code
_entity_poly.pdbx_strand_id
1 'polypeptide(L)'
;MSGWTPSMVEERLAEAAAVLNRLPEPRRQGYFNTWPDYFYEFSDLVGQEPQPMRLVPSPAAISQMEETLTWTFDLDPVDGR
;
A
#
# COMPACT_ATOMS: atom_id res chain seq x y z
N MET A 1 31.58 12.66 0.97
CA MET A 1 30.28 12.84 0.29
C MET A 1 29.72 11.46 0.03
N SER A 2 28.76 11.01 0.82
CA SER A 2 28.07 9.75 0.54
C SER A 2 27.21 9.96 -0.71
N GLY A 3 27.74 9.56 -1.86
CA GLY A 3 27.07 9.73 -3.14
C GLY A 3 26.00 8.67 -3.32
N TRP A 4 24.85 9.10 -3.85
CA TRP A 4 23.85 8.16 -4.34
C TRP A 4 24.45 7.35 -5.48
N THR A 5 24.31 6.02 -5.40
CA THR A 5 24.61 5.15 -6.55
C THR A 5 23.31 4.84 -7.28
N PRO A 6 23.35 4.60 -8.60
CA PRO A 6 22.15 4.22 -9.36
C PRO A 6 21.42 3.00 -8.77
N SER A 7 22.18 2.01 -8.29
CA SER A 7 21.61 0.81 -7.64
C SER A 7 20.83 1.11 -6.37
N MET A 8 21.25 2.10 -5.57
CA MET A 8 20.50 2.51 -4.37
C MET A 8 19.20 3.22 -4.73
N VAL A 9 19.18 3.97 -5.84
CA VAL A 9 17.97 4.63 -6.33
C VAL A 9 16.98 3.58 -6.84
N GLU A 10 17.47 2.58 -7.59
CA GLU A 10 16.65 1.46 -8.07
C GLU A 10 16.02 0.66 -6.92
N GLU A 11 16.82 0.31 -5.89
CA GLU A 11 16.33 -0.40 -4.72
C GLU A 11 15.24 0.40 -4.00
N ARG A 12 15.43 1.71 -3.83
CA ARG A 12 14.45 2.58 -3.16
C ARG A 12 13.14 2.70 -3.97
N LEU A 13 13.23 2.76 -5.30
CA LEU A 13 12.05 2.76 -6.18
C LEU A 13 11.30 1.42 -6.12
N ALA A 14 12.03 0.30 -6.12
CA ALA A 14 11.43 -1.03 -5.98
C ALA A 14 10.73 -1.19 -4.62
N GLU A 15 11.35 -0.70 -3.54
CA GLU A 15 10.72 -0.68 -2.21
C GLU A 15 9.46 0.17 -2.20
N ALA A 16 9.49 1.38 -2.77
CA ALA A 16 8.33 2.25 -2.86
C ALA A 16 7.16 1.57 -3.62
N ALA A 17 7.43 0.90 -4.74
CA ALA A 17 6.43 0.15 -5.49
C ALA A 17 5.86 -1.03 -4.67
N ALA A 18 6.69 -1.73 -3.91
CA ALA A 18 6.24 -2.82 -3.03
C ALA A 18 5.36 -2.30 -1.88
N VAL A 19 5.68 -1.13 -1.31
CA VAL A 19 4.87 -0.47 -0.27
C VAL A 19 3.52 -0.03 -0.84
N LEU A 20 3.51 0.63 -2.00
CA LEU A 20 2.29 1.03 -2.72
C LEU A 20 1.32 -0.15 -2.91
N ASN A 21 1.83 -1.30 -3.36
CA ASN A 21 1.02 -2.51 -3.57
C ASN A 21 0.42 -3.10 -2.28
N ARG A 22 1.01 -2.79 -1.13
CA ARG A 22 0.51 -3.25 0.19
C ARG A 22 -0.38 -2.23 0.87
N LEU A 23 -0.49 -1.01 0.35
CA LEU A 23 -1.39 -0.02 0.92
C LEU A 23 -2.84 -0.52 0.84
N PRO A 24 -3.67 -0.20 1.84
CA PRO A 24 -5.09 -0.49 1.76
C PRO A 24 -5.68 0.25 0.56
N GLU A 25 -6.61 -0.42 -0.14
CA GLU A 25 -7.34 0.21 -1.25
C GLU A 25 -8.00 1.52 -0.77
N PRO A 26 -8.06 2.55 -1.63
CA PRO A 26 -8.73 3.78 -1.30
C PRO A 26 -10.15 3.47 -0.83
N ARG A 27 -10.42 3.74 0.45
CA ARG A 27 -11.78 3.63 0.98
C ARG A 27 -12.60 4.72 0.31
N ARG A 28 -13.30 4.37 -0.77
CA ARG A 28 -14.35 5.25 -1.27
C ARG A 28 -15.33 5.44 -0.13
N GLN A 29 -15.64 6.68 0.18
CA GLN A 29 -16.69 7.01 1.15
C GLN A 29 -18.01 6.50 0.56
N GLY A 30 -18.39 5.28 0.94
CA GLY A 30 -19.66 4.68 0.55
C GLY A 30 -20.82 5.32 1.31
N TYR A 31 -22.02 4.80 1.09
CA TYR A 31 -23.17 5.12 1.93
C TYR A 31 -22.87 4.68 3.37
N PHE A 32 -22.89 5.63 4.31
CA PHE A 32 -22.79 5.32 5.73
C PHE A 32 -24.04 4.53 6.13
N ASN A 33 -23.88 3.27 6.55
CA ASN A 33 -24.97 2.49 7.11
C ASN A 33 -25.12 2.86 8.60
N THR A 34 -26.35 3.17 9.02
CA THR A 34 -26.69 3.40 10.43
C THR A 34 -27.05 2.12 11.18
N TRP A 35 -27.04 0.99 10.48
CA TRP A 35 -27.30 -0.32 11.08
C TRP A 35 -26.12 -0.73 11.97
N PRO A 36 -26.39 -1.35 13.13
CA PRO A 36 -25.33 -1.90 13.97
C PRO A 36 -24.55 -3.00 13.23
N ASP A 37 -23.30 -3.17 13.60
CA ASP A 37 -22.45 -4.23 13.06
C ASP A 37 -23.08 -5.61 13.33
N TYR A 38 -23.07 -6.47 12.32
CA TYR A 38 -23.56 -7.85 12.46
C TYR A 38 -22.55 -8.67 13.26
N PHE A 39 -23.00 -9.26 14.37
CA PHE A 39 -22.19 -10.19 15.16
C PHE A 39 -22.31 -11.59 14.57
N TYR A 40 -21.19 -12.12 14.06
CA TYR A 40 -21.13 -13.47 13.53
C TYR A 40 -21.13 -14.50 14.65
N GLU A 41 -22.03 -15.47 14.58
CA GLU A 41 -22.00 -16.68 15.40
C GLU A 41 -21.09 -17.73 14.75
N PHE A 42 -20.66 -18.74 15.51
CA PHE A 42 -19.79 -19.80 14.99
C PHE A 42 -20.35 -20.47 13.72
N SER A 43 -21.67 -20.69 13.67
CA SER A 43 -22.37 -21.27 12.52
C SER A 43 -22.21 -20.47 11.23
N ASP A 44 -22.06 -19.15 11.33
CA ASP A 44 -21.99 -18.24 10.17
C ASP A 44 -20.62 -18.26 9.49
N LEU A 45 -19.60 -18.75 10.21
CA LEU A 45 -18.22 -18.84 9.76
C LEU A 45 -17.88 -20.22 9.16
N VAL A 46 -18.74 -21.23 9.36
CA VAL A 46 -18.51 -22.58 8.85
C VAL A 46 -18.54 -22.59 7.33
N GLY A 47 -17.43 -22.97 6.70
CA GLY A 47 -17.31 -23.08 5.24
C GLY A 47 -16.94 -21.77 4.52
N GLN A 48 -16.70 -20.68 5.25
CA GLN A 48 -16.14 -19.46 4.66
C GLN A 48 -14.65 -19.60 4.39
N GLU A 49 -14.17 -19.03 3.28
CA GLU A 49 -12.74 -18.93 3.02
C GLU A 49 -12.09 -17.92 3.97
N PRO A 50 -10.93 -18.26 4.58
CA PRO A 50 -10.23 -17.34 5.45
C PRO A 50 -9.80 -16.10 4.65
N GLN A 51 -10.09 -14.91 5.19
CA GLN A 51 -9.69 -13.68 4.55
C GLN A 51 -8.14 -13.64 4.46
N PRO A 52 -7.56 -13.32 3.29
CA PRO A 52 -6.12 -13.27 3.15
C PRO A 52 -5.56 -12.21 4.10
N MET A 53 -4.61 -12.62 4.94
CA MET A 53 -3.92 -11.72 5.84
C MET A 53 -3.10 -10.72 5.03
N ARG A 54 -3.49 -9.44 5.04
CA ARG A 54 -2.71 -8.36 4.42
C ARG A 54 -1.75 -7.79 5.47
N LEU A 55 -0.45 -7.91 5.21
CA LEU A 55 0.58 -7.23 6.00
C LEU A 55 0.60 -5.75 5.61
N VAL A 56 0.17 -4.88 6.51
CA VAL A 56 0.25 -3.43 6.32
C VAL A 56 1.71 -2.96 6.41
N PRO A 57 2.15 -2.02 5.56
CA PRO A 57 3.49 -1.47 5.65
C PRO A 57 3.68 -0.65 6.93
N SER A 58 4.93 -0.55 7.41
CA SER A 58 5.25 0.27 8.57
C SER A 58 5.12 1.77 8.24
N PRO A 59 4.86 2.64 9.23
CA PRO A 59 4.82 4.09 9.00
C PRO A 59 6.10 4.65 8.37
N ALA A 60 7.26 4.12 8.79
CA ALA A 60 8.54 4.51 8.21
C ALA A 60 8.63 4.14 6.72
N ALA A 61 8.19 2.93 6.34
CA ALA A 61 8.18 2.51 4.94
C ALA A 61 7.25 3.39 4.09
N ILE A 62 6.12 3.84 4.64
CA ILE A 62 5.20 4.78 3.99
C ILE A 62 5.88 6.13 3.76
N SER A 63 6.50 6.73 4.78
CA SER A 63 7.19 8.02 4.63
C SER A 63 8.33 7.95 3.61
N GLN A 64 9.08 6.83 3.58
CA GLN A 64 10.15 6.62 2.61
C GLN A 64 9.62 6.49 1.18
N MET A 65 8.51 5.76 1.01
CA MET A 65 7.81 5.67 -0.27
C MET A 65 7.31 7.04 -0.74
N GLU A 66 6.67 7.84 0.12
CA GLU A 66 6.18 9.19 -0.21
C GLU A 66 7.31 10.12 -0.68
N GLU A 67 8.46 10.09 -0.01
CA GLU A 67 9.65 10.84 -0.43
C GLU A 67 10.13 10.38 -1.82
N THR A 68 10.19 9.06 -2.04
CA THR A 68 10.68 8.47 -3.30
C THR A 68 9.77 8.81 -4.47
N LEU A 69 8.45 8.85 -4.26
CA LEU A 69 7.49 9.21 -5.31
C LEU A 69 7.64 10.65 -5.79
N THR A 70 8.16 11.54 -4.94
CA THR A 70 8.43 12.93 -5.32
C THR A 70 9.48 13.03 -6.44
N TRP A 71 10.37 12.03 -6.56
CA TRP A 71 11.40 12.00 -7.61
C TRP A 71 10.82 11.80 -9.01
N THR A 72 9.66 11.15 -9.11
CA THR A 72 9.01 10.82 -10.37
C THR A 72 8.12 11.92 -10.93
N PHE A 73 7.95 13.04 -10.20
CA PHE A 73 6.96 14.08 -10.54
C PHE A 73 7.20 14.76 -11.89
N ASP A 74 8.46 14.87 -12.34
CA ASP A 74 8.85 15.58 -13.57
C ASP A 74 9.44 14.64 -14.64
N LEU A 75 9.18 13.32 -14.52
CA LEU A 75 9.62 12.35 -15.51
C LEU A 75 8.69 12.35 -16.72
N ASP A 76 9.28 12.27 -17.92
CA ASP A 76 8.50 12.06 -19.14
C ASP A 76 7.79 10.70 -19.06
N PRO A 77 6.57 10.53 -19.60
CA PRO A 77 5.81 9.29 -19.49
C PRO A 77 6.54 8.05 -20.05
N VAL A 78 7.52 8.27 -20.93
CA VAL A 78 8.37 7.22 -21.52
C VAL A 78 9.39 6.68 -20.52
N ASP A 79 9.83 7.52 -19.57
CA ASP A 79 10.85 7.18 -18.56
C ASP A 79 10.24 6.51 -17.31
N GLY A 80 8.90 6.51 -17.17
CA GLY A 80 8.16 5.92 -16.05
C GLY A 80 7.61 4.51 -16.29
N ARG A 81 7.97 3.84 -17.40
CA ARG A 81 7.51 2.49 -17.76
C ARG A 81 8.49 1.41 -17.34
#